data_AF-A0A954WRY4-F1
#
_entry.id   AF-A0A954WRY4-F1
#
_cell.length_a   1.000
_cell.length_b   1.000
_cell.length_c   1.000
_cell.angle_alpha   90.00
_cell.angle_beta   90.00
_cell.angle_gamma   90.00
#
_symmetry.space_group_name_H-M   'P 1'
#
loop_
_entity.id
_entity.type
_entity.pdbx_description
1 polymer ?
#
loop_
_entity_poly.entity_id
_entity_poly.type
_entity_poly.pdbx_seq_one_letter_code
_entity_poly.pdbx_strand_id
1 'polypeptide(L)'
;MNIQITLTGERRRRRFMISINHHDLWVSYAQLNVILQLLRGRESSSTGYIRDPDSLYPKAIYELRTLLNKEIDENFGHKLIETGGVVEYRIVFDDIILSDSFEELVAIDVVSRDEFLKLQEKFGHRSDMRQ
;
A
#
# COMPACT_ATOMS: atom_id res chain seq x y z
N MET A 1 -14.81 3.15 -10.21
CA MET A 1 -13.63 2.36 -10.62
C MET A 1 -13.29 1.51 -9.44
N ASN A 2 -13.25 0.18 -9.59
CA ASN A 2 -12.88 -0.70 -8.50
C ASN A 2 -11.34 -0.73 -8.41
N ILE A 3 -10.77 -0.35 -7.28
CA ILE A 3 -9.34 -0.37 -6.98
C ILE A 3 -9.08 -1.53 -6.02
N GLN A 4 -8.39 -2.55 -6.50
CA GLN A 4 -7.93 -3.68 -5.71
C GLN A 4 -6.41 -3.59 -5.56
N ILE A 5 -5.92 -3.71 -4.32
CA ILE A 5 -4.49 -3.73 -4.03
C ILE A 5 -4.13 -5.10 -3.44
N THR A 6 -3.18 -5.78 -4.04
CA THR A 6 -2.59 -7.00 -3.49
C THR A 6 -1.21 -6.69 -2.94
N LEU A 7 -1.04 -6.88 -1.63
CA LEU A 7 0.26 -6.79 -0.98
C LEU A 7 0.94 -8.16 -1.01
N THR A 8 2.18 -8.18 -1.49
CA THR A 8 2.97 -9.41 -1.60
C THR A 8 4.27 -9.33 -0.82
N GLY A 9 4.85 -10.49 -0.49
CA GLY A 9 6.21 -10.55 0.07
C GLY A 9 7.31 -10.65 -0.99
N GLU A 10 6.95 -10.68 -2.28
CA GLU A 10 7.95 -10.87 -3.33
C GLU A 10 8.92 -9.69 -3.38
N ARG A 11 10.20 -10.02 -3.48
CA ARG A 11 11.30 -9.06 -3.41
C ARG A 11 12.30 -9.26 -4.54
N ARG A 12 12.76 -8.14 -5.10
CA ARG A 12 13.85 -8.11 -6.08
C ARG A 12 14.80 -6.97 -5.76
N ARG A 13 16.05 -7.31 -5.44
CA ARG A 13 17.06 -6.36 -4.95
C ARG A 13 16.56 -5.62 -3.70
N ARG A 14 16.37 -4.30 -3.77
CA ARG A 14 15.87 -3.44 -2.68
C ARG A 14 14.43 -2.97 -2.92
N ARG A 15 13.64 -3.77 -3.65
CA ARG A 15 12.26 -3.47 -4.02
C ARG A 15 11.33 -4.62 -3.68
N PHE A 16 10.07 -4.26 -3.47
CA PHE A 16 8.98 -5.15 -3.11
C PHE A 16 7.92 -5.08 -4.20
N MET A 17 7.28 -6.20 -4.49
CA MET A 17 6.20 -6.24 -5.46
C MET A 17 4.87 -5.98 -4.77
N ILE A 18 4.07 -5.12 -5.37
CA ILE A 18 2.63 -4.98 -5.09
C ILE A 18 1.88 -5.13 -6.40
N SER A 19 0.63 -5.57 -6.35
CA SER A 19 -0.25 -5.55 -7.53
C SER A 19 -1.39 -4.57 -7.30
N ILE A 20 -1.71 -3.73 -8.28
CA ILE A 20 -2.86 -2.83 -8.22
C ILE A 20 -3.66 -2.99 -9.50
N ASN A 21 -4.93 -3.40 -9.40
CA ASN A 21 -5.78 -3.69 -10.57
C ASN A 21 -5.09 -4.61 -11.60
N HIS A 22 -4.38 -5.64 -11.13
CA HIS A 22 -3.58 -6.57 -11.94
C HIS A 22 -2.32 -5.97 -12.59
N HIS A 23 -1.90 -4.77 -12.20
CA HIS A 23 -0.61 -4.20 -12.57
C HIS A 23 0.42 -4.46 -11.48
N ASP A 24 1.45 -5.24 -11.80
CA ASP A 24 2.55 -5.53 -10.88
C ASP A 24 3.59 -4.40 -10.88
N LEU A 25 3.84 -3.86 -9.69
CA LEU A 25 4.71 -2.71 -9.47
C LEU A 25 5.81 -3.04 -8.48
N TRP A 26 7.04 -2.71 -8.85
CA TRP A 26 8.20 -2.80 -7.97
C TRP A 26 8.41 -1.49 -7.22
N VAL A 27 7.97 -1.45 -5.96
CA VAL A 27 8.06 -0.28 -5.08
C VAL A 27 9.29 -0.36 -4.17
N SER A 28 9.82 0.80 -3.78
CA SER A 28 10.89 0.88 -2.79
C SER A 28 10.35 0.57 -1.38
N TYR A 29 11.26 0.31 -0.43
CA TYR A 29 10.90 0.15 0.98
C TYR A 29 10.12 1.36 1.53
N ALA A 30 10.53 2.58 1.17
CA ALA A 30 9.87 3.81 1.62
C ALA A 30 8.45 3.94 1.03
N GLN A 31 8.27 3.58 -0.24
CA GLN A 31 6.96 3.59 -0.91
C GLN A 31 6.02 2.51 -0.33
N LEU A 32 6.54 1.31 -0.05
CA LEU A 32 5.78 0.27 0.64
C LEU A 32 5.33 0.75 2.03
N ASN A 33 6.24 1.36 2.80
CA ASN A 33 5.91 1.90 4.12
C ASN A 33 4.83 2.98 4.06
N VAL A 34 4.88 3.86 3.05
CA VAL A 34 3.81 4.85 2.82
C VAL A 34 2.47 4.16 2.58
N ILE A 35 2.41 3.11 1.75
CA ILE A 35 1.17 2.35 1.52
C ILE A 35 0.66 1.78 2.85
N LEU A 36 1.51 1.11 3.61
CA LEU A 36 1.14 0.54 4.92
C LEU A 36 0.71 1.61 5.93
N GLN A 37 1.34 2.78 5.94
CA GLN A 37 0.94 3.93 6.77
C GLN A 37 -0.44 4.45 6.37
N LEU A 38 -0.71 4.62 5.07
CA LEU A 38 -2.02 5.08 4.60
C LEU A 38 -3.13 4.07 4.90
N LEU A 39 -2.85 2.76 4.78
CA LEU A 39 -3.79 1.71 5.18
C LEU A 39 -4.11 1.78 6.68
N ARG A 40 -3.09 1.91 7.54
CA ARG A 40 -3.28 2.10 8.99
C ARG A 40 -4.04 3.38 9.32
N GLY A 41 -3.73 4.46 8.61
CA GLY A 41 -4.43 5.73 8.73
C GLY A 41 -5.92 5.62 8.43
N ARG A 42 -6.25 4.87 7.39
CA ARG A 42 -7.63 4.59 7.00
C ARG A 42 -8.41 3.82 8.08
N GLU A 43 -7.76 2.92 8.80
CA GLU A 43 -8.39 2.16 9.88
C GLU A 43 -8.51 2.92 11.21
N SER A 44 -7.54 3.81 11.50
CA SER A 44 -7.42 4.45 12.81
C SER A 44 -8.11 5.82 12.91
N SER A 45 -8.53 6.40 11.79
CA SER A 45 -9.15 7.72 11.72
C SER A 45 -10.56 7.66 11.14
N SER A 46 -11.48 8.46 11.69
CA SER A 46 -12.85 8.58 11.15
C SER A 46 -12.90 9.14 9.72
N THR A 47 -11.87 9.88 9.30
CA THR A 47 -11.77 10.44 7.93
C THR A 47 -10.84 9.62 7.05
N GLY A 48 -9.96 8.82 7.65
CA GLY A 48 -8.92 8.02 7.00
C GLY A 48 -7.74 8.83 6.45
N TYR A 49 -7.70 10.15 6.69
CA TYR A 49 -6.55 10.98 6.34
C TYR A 49 -5.46 10.91 7.42
N ILE A 50 -4.20 10.89 6.97
CA ILE A 50 -2.99 11.07 7.80
C ILE A 50 -2.23 12.30 7.32
N ARG A 51 -1.46 12.95 8.19
CA ARG A 51 -0.66 14.13 7.80
C ARG A 51 0.74 13.69 7.39
N ASP A 52 1.27 14.29 6.33
CA ASP A 52 2.63 14.07 5.80
C ASP A 52 3.75 14.23 6.84
N PRO A 53 3.70 15.19 7.79
CA PRO A 53 4.70 15.30 8.84
C PRO A 53 4.76 14.07 9.76
N ASP A 54 3.71 13.26 9.78
CA ASP A 54 3.62 12.01 10.54
C ASP A 54 4.10 10.80 9.69
N SER A 55 4.32 11.01 8.38
CA SER A 55 4.95 10.03 7.49
C SER A 55 6.45 9.98 7.76
N LEU A 56 6.98 8.77 7.86
CA LEU A 56 8.42 8.56 7.99
C LEU A 56 9.17 8.92 6.69
N TYR A 57 8.44 9.08 5.58
CA TYR A 57 8.99 9.30 4.24
C TYR A 57 8.15 10.28 3.40
N PRO A 58 8.16 11.60 3.68
CA PRO A 58 7.31 12.58 2.97
C PRO A 58 7.48 12.58 1.45
N LYS A 59 8.74 12.43 0.98
CA LYS A 59 9.06 12.35 -0.46
C LYS A 59 8.48 11.10 -1.14
N ALA A 60 8.28 10.02 -0.39
CA ALA A 60 7.85 8.74 -0.95
C ALA A 60 6.39 8.76 -1.43
N ILE A 61 5.52 9.62 -0.87
CA ILE A 61 4.15 9.81 -1.37
C ILE A 61 4.17 10.38 -2.79
N TYR A 62 4.96 11.44 -3.02
CA TYR A 62 5.13 12.03 -4.34
C TYR A 62 5.72 11.00 -5.32
N GLU A 63 6.82 10.33 -4.94
CA GLU A 63 7.47 9.33 -5.80
C GLU A 63 6.53 8.16 -6.13
N LEU A 64 5.70 7.72 -5.18
CA LEU A 64 4.69 6.69 -5.41
C LEU A 64 3.62 7.16 -6.40
N ARG A 65 3.07 8.38 -6.24
CA ARG A 65 2.10 8.95 -7.20
C ARG A 65 2.69 9.05 -8.61
N THR A 66 3.93 9.51 -8.74
CA THR A 66 4.62 9.57 -10.04
C THR A 66 4.79 8.19 -10.66
N LEU A 67 5.16 7.18 -9.86
CA LEU A 67 5.28 5.80 -10.33
C LEU A 67 3.93 5.29 -10.86
N LEU A 68 2.86 5.47 -10.09
CA LEU A 68 1.52 5.03 -10.47
C LEU A 68 1.01 5.70 -11.75
N ASN A 69 1.23 7.01 -11.87
CA ASN A 69 0.88 7.76 -13.07
C ASN A 69 1.62 7.27 -14.32
N LYS A 70 2.85 6.77 -14.14
CA LYS A 70 3.70 6.29 -15.22
C LYS A 70 3.38 4.86 -15.65
N GLU A 71 3.08 3.98 -14.69
CA GLU A 71 2.98 2.53 -14.95
C GLU A 71 1.54 2.04 -15.15
N ILE A 72 0.53 2.77 -14.68
CA ILE A 72 -0.88 2.37 -14.79
C ILE A 72 -1.64 3.29 -15.76
N ASP A 73 -1.86 4.53 -15.36
CA ASP A 73 -2.65 5.51 -16.13
C ASP A 73 -2.31 6.92 -15.69
N GLU A 74 -2.39 7.88 -16.61
CA GLU A 74 -2.16 9.28 -16.30
C GLU A 74 -3.17 9.72 -15.21
N ASN A 75 -2.66 10.25 -14.09
CA ASN A 75 -3.42 10.61 -12.89
C ASN A 75 -3.86 9.45 -11.97
N PHE A 76 -3.48 8.19 -12.23
CA PHE A 76 -3.83 7.09 -11.32
C PHE A 76 -3.33 7.29 -9.89
N GLY A 77 -2.14 7.88 -9.70
CA GLY A 77 -1.61 8.23 -8.40
C GLY A 77 -2.51 9.20 -7.60
N HIS A 78 -3.22 10.10 -8.28
CA HIS A 78 -4.21 10.98 -7.64
C HIS A 78 -5.54 10.29 -7.37
N LYS A 79 -5.90 9.28 -8.18
CA LYS A 79 -7.09 8.44 -7.95
C LYS A 79 -6.87 7.50 -6.75
N LEU A 80 -5.67 6.92 -6.63
CA LEU A 80 -5.31 6.00 -5.55
C LEU A 80 -5.01 6.72 -4.25
N ILE A 81 -4.33 7.86 -4.31
CA ILE A 81 -3.94 8.61 -3.12
C ILE A 81 -4.59 9.98 -3.22
N GLU A 82 -5.58 10.24 -2.39
CA GLU A 82 -6.27 11.53 -2.30
C GLU A 82 -5.52 12.50 -1.39
N THR A 83 -5.57 13.79 -1.72
CA THR A 83 -5.08 14.86 -0.83
C THR A 83 -6.27 15.49 -0.09
N GLY A 84 -6.15 15.65 1.22
CA GLY A 84 -7.09 16.41 2.07
C GLY A 84 -6.63 17.86 2.24
N GLY A 85 -6.62 18.37 3.48
CA GLY A 85 -6.08 19.69 3.77
C GLY A 85 -4.56 19.74 3.61
N VAL A 86 -4.06 20.49 2.60
CA VAL A 86 -2.66 20.80 2.23
C VAL A 86 -1.65 19.64 2.27
N VAL A 87 -1.44 19.02 3.44
CA VAL A 87 -0.47 17.94 3.72
C VAL A 87 -1.14 16.65 4.18
N GLU A 88 -2.45 16.50 4.02
CA GLU A 88 -3.17 15.29 4.41
C GLU A 88 -3.33 14.32 3.24
N TYR A 89 -3.16 13.03 3.48
CA TYR A 89 -3.28 11.99 2.48
C TYR A 89 -4.12 10.82 2.96
N ARG A 90 -4.86 10.22 2.02
CA ARG A 90 -5.63 9.01 2.24
C ARG A 90 -5.45 8.09 1.04
N ILE A 91 -5.29 6.80 1.28
CA ILE A 91 -5.35 5.79 0.21
C ILE A 91 -6.82 5.44 -0.07
N VAL A 92 -7.19 5.40 -1.33
CA VAL A 92 -8.49 5.02 -1.86
C VAL A 92 -8.38 3.64 -2.46
N PHE A 93 -9.17 2.72 -1.95
CA PHE A 93 -9.28 1.36 -2.47
C PHE A 93 -10.69 0.85 -2.20
N ASP A 94 -11.08 -0.16 -2.95
CA ASP A 94 -12.31 -0.93 -2.74
C ASP A 94 -11.99 -2.25 -2.05
N ASP A 95 -10.85 -2.87 -2.35
CA ASP A 95 -10.42 -4.14 -1.77
C ASP A 95 -8.90 -4.20 -1.54
N ILE A 96 -8.50 -4.89 -0.47
CA ILE A 96 -7.10 -5.22 -0.15
C ILE A 96 -6.99 -6.72 0.02
N ILE A 97 -6.03 -7.31 -0.68
CA ILE A 97 -5.65 -8.72 -0.53
C ILE A 97 -4.24 -8.79 0.03
N LEU A 98 -4.03 -9.68 1.01
CA LEU A 98 -2.70 -10.11 1.41
C LEU A 98 -2.41 -11.45 0.76
N SER A 99 -1.35 -11.54 -0.05
CA SER A 99 -0.90 -12.85 -0.55
C SER A 99 -0.32 -13.67 0.60
N ASP A 100 -0.29 -15.00 0.43
CA ASP A 100 0.34 -15.89 1.42
C ASP A 100 1.81 -15.54 1.65
N SER A 101 2.52 -15.13 0.60
CA SER A 101 3.92 -14.69 0.70
C SER A 101 4.10 -13.40 1.49
N PHE A 102 3.04 -12.63 1.77
CA PHE A 102 3.18 -11.36 2.51
C PHE A 102 3.73 -11.56 3.93
N GLU A 103 3.50 -12.72 4.56
CA GLU A 103 4.08 -13.06 5.87
C GLU A 103 5.62 -13.06 5.85
N GLU A 104 6.25 -13.29 4.69
CA GLU A 104 7.71 -13.28 4.55
C GLU A 104 8.32 -11.93 4.95
N LEU A 105 7.56 -10.83 4.86
CA LEU A 105 8.02 -9.50 5.28
C LEU A 105 8.23 -9.39 6.79
N VAL A 106 7.60 -10.25 7.59
CA VAL A 106 7.81 -10.32 9.04
C VAL A 106 9.19 -10.90 9.36
N ALA A 107 9.63 -11.92 8.61
CA ALA A 107 10.91 -12.59 8.85
C ALA A 107 12.14 -11.69 8.56
N ILE A 108 11.93 -10.57 7.89
CA ILE A 108 12.98 -9.60 7.51
C ILE A 108 12.77 -8.23 8.15
N ASP A 109 11.92 -8.16 9.19
CA ASP A 109 11.64 -6.94 9.97
C ASP A 109 11.13 -5.75 9.13
N VAL A 110 10.51 -6.02 7.98
CA VAL A 110 9.85 -4.99 7.14
C VAL A 110 8.48 -4.64 7.70
N VAL A 111 7.78 -5.63 8.26
CA VAL A 111 6.48 -5.50 8.94
C VAL A 111 6.58 -6.23 10.28
N SER A 112 6.13 -5.64 11.38
CA SER A 112 6.12 -6.35 12.66
C SER A 112 5.08 -7.49 12.68
N ARG A 113 5.26 -8.52 13.51
CA ARG A 113 4.30 -9.63 13.62
C ARG A 113 2.89 -9.11 13.98
N ASP A 114 2.80 -8.20 14.93
CA ASP A 114 1.53 -7.60 15.37
C ASP A 114 0.86 -6.80 14.26
N GLU A 115 1.65 -6.08 13.46
CA GLU A 115 1.14 -5.35 12.30
C GLU A 115 0.62 -6.30 11.22
N PHE A 116 1.35 -7.37 10.93
CA PHE A 116 0.89 -8.40 9.99
C PHE A 116 -0.43 -9.03 10.44
N LEU A 117 -0.56 -9.41 11.71
CA LEU A 117 -1.80 -10.01 12.23
C LEU A 117 -2.98 -9.05 12.12
N LYS A 118 -2.79 -7.76 12.41
CA LYS A 118 -3.83 -6.73 12.23
C LYS A 118 -4.24 -6.56 10.77
N LEU A 119 -3.27 -6.51 9.86
CA LEU A 119 -3.55 -6.45 8.42
C LEU A 119 -4.29 -7.71 7.96
N GLN A 120 -3.89 -8.88 8.44
CA GLN A 120 -4.51 -10.16 8.08
C GLN A 120 -5.94 -10.27 8.61
N GLU A 121 -6.22 -9.83 9.83
CA GLU A 121 -7.58 -9.79 10.38
C GLU A 121 -8.49 -8.88 9.55
N LYS A 122 -7.96 -7.77 9.04
CA LYS A 122 -8.71 -6.73 8.33
C LYS A 122 -8.86 -6.99 6.84
N PHE A 123 -7.82 -7.51 6.20
CA PHE A 123 -7.66 -7.59 4.75
C PHE A 123 -7.26 -8.98 4.26
N GLY A 124 -7.18 -9.97 5.16
CA GLY A 124 -6.80 -11.34 4.82
C GLY A 124 -7.90 -12.11 4.08
N HIS A 125 -8.47 -11.53 3.03
CA HIS A 125 -9.26 -12.27 2.06
C HIS A 125 -8.31 -13.17 1.28
N ARG A 126 -8.33 -14.47 1.61
CA ARG A 126 -7.58 -15.50 0.87
C ARG A 126 -8.08 -15.52 -0.56
N SER A 127 -7.30 -14.99 -1.48
CA SER A 127 -7.50 -15.24 -2.90
C SER A 127 -7.04 -16.67 -3.19
N ASP A 128 -7.92 -17.64 -2.94
CA ASP A 128 -7.86 -18.94 -3.61
C ASP A 128 -8.09 -18.68 -5.11
N MET A 129 -7.01 -18.50 -5.86
CA MET A 129 -7.02 -18.64 -7.32
C MET A 129 -5.83 -19.49 -7.74
N ARG A 130 -5.97 -20.80 -7.48
CA ARG A 130 -5.50 -21.81 -8.44
C ARG A 130 -6.72 -22.28 -9.23
N GLN A 131 -6.81 -21.83 -10.48
CA GLN A 131 -7.43 -22.59 -11.56
C GLN A 131 -6.44 -22.65 -12.70
#